data_AF-A0A939ETR7-F1
#
_entry.id   AF-A0A939ETR7-F1
#
_cell.length_a   1.000
_cell.length_b   1.000
_cell.length_c   1.000
_cell.angle_alpha   90.00
_cell.angle_beta   90.00
_cell.angle_gamma   90.00
#
_symmetry.space_group_name_H-M   'P 1'
#
loop_
_entity.id
_entity.type
_entity.pdbx_description
1 polymer ?
#
loop_
_entity_poly.entity_id
_entity_poly.type
_entity_poly.pdbx_seq_one_letter_code
_entity_poly.pdbx_strand_id
1 'polypeptide(L)'
;MPHLPRRTAILGAGAMGQQIAQHLRQTDGWLVAGFFDDWATETISPEPVLGTMAEVEAAYAAGQFKELLLGIGYQHMAYRQQVFNELMAAGIPFAQFVHPAAYVDASAVLQPGVFISPGCVLDLNVQLEPNVFLYPGCIIAHDTRVGAHSMLAPGVRLAGRVRVGERCFLGIGTTVMDGLTLAAEVRTGAGAVLVRSLDEPGTYVGVPARPLPPPL
;
A
#
# COMPACT_ATOMS: atom_id res chain seq x y z
N MET A 1 -24.55 -19.23 -6.83
CA MET A 1 -23.47 -20.10 -6.30
C MET A 1 -22.63 -19.23 -5.39
N PRO A 2 -22.33 -19.62 -4.14
CA PRO A 2 -21.39 -18.85 -3.33
C PRO A 2 -20.05 -18.86 -4.06
N HIS A 3 -19.52 -17.67 -4.37
CA HIS A 3 -18.19 -17.55 -4.96
C HIS A 3 -17.18 -18.11 -3.95
N LEU A 4 -16.29 -19.02 -4.40
CA LEU A 4 -15.21 -19.53 -3.55
C LEU A 4 -14.35 -18.35 -3.07
N PRO A 5 -13.91 -18.34 -1.80
CA PRO A 5 -13.14 -17.23 -1.26
C PRO A 5 -11.79 -17.08 -1.98
N ARG A 6 -11.34 -15.84 -2.10
CA ARG A 6 -10.06 -15.43 -2.68
C ARG A 6 -8.91 -15.89 -1.79
N ARG A 7 -8.30 -17.02 -2.14
CA ARG A 7 -7.17 -17.62 -1.42
C ARG A 7 -5.89 -16.81 -1.66
N THR A 8 -5.58 -15.92 -0.72
CA THR A 8 -4.53 -14.90 -0.82
C THR A 8 -3.39 -15.22 0.15
N ALA A 9 -2.16 -15.27 -0.35
CA ALA A 9 -0.97 -15.33 0.51
C ALA A 9 -0.39 -13.93 0.74
N ILE A 10 0.41 -13.77 1.80
CA ILE A 10 1.01 -12.48 2.16
C ILE A 10 2.53 -12.66 2.23
N LEU A 11 3.27 -11.84 1.50
CA LEU A 11 4.74 -11.83 1.58
C LEU A 11 5.21 -10.78 2.59
N GLY A 12 5.80 -11.25 3.69
CA GLY A 12 6.15 -10.51 4.89
C GLY A 12 5.17 -10.83 6.03
N ALA A 13 5.65 -11.52 7.06
CA ALA A 13 4.91 -11.93 8.25
C ALA A 13 5.05 -10.96 9.44
N GLY A 14 5.80 -9.87 9.28
CA GLY A 14 5.92 -8.79 10.27
C GLY A 14 4.61 -8.03 10.51
N ALA A 15 4.68 -6.95 11.30
CA ALA A 15 3.49 -6.22 11.79
C ALA A 15 2.51 -5.79 10.68
N MET A 16 3.02 -5.32 9.53
CA MET A 16 2.16 -4.93 8.40
C MET A 16 1.46 -6.14 7.77
N GLY A 17 2.17 -7.25 7.57
CA GLY A 17 1.57 -8.49 7.10
C GLY A 17 0.47 -9.00 8.01
N GLN A 18 0.68 -8.92 9.32
CA GLN A 18 -0.35 -9.28 10.32
C GLN A 18 -1.59 -8.38 10.25
N GLN A 19 -1.40 -7.08 10.04
CA GLN A 19 -2.51 -6.14 9.83
C GLN A 19 -3.30 -6.46 8.56
N ILE A 20 -2.61 -6.75 7.45
CA ILE A 20 -3.25 -7.20 6.21
C ILE A 20 -4.09 -8.45 6.47
N ALA A 21 -3.49 -9.49 7.07
CA ALA A 21 -4.17 -10.74 7.37
C ALA A 21 -5.41 -10.54 8.25
N GLN A 22 -5.31 -9.68 9.27
CA GLN A 22 -6.44 -9.35 10.14
C GLN A 22 -7.61 -8.74 9.34
N HIS A 23 -7.34 -7.79 8.44
CA HIS A 23 -8.39 -7.21 7.59
C HIS A 23 -9.00 -8.23 6.63
N LEU A 24 -8.19 -9.10 6.03
CA LEU A 24 -8.69 -10.18 5.17
C LEU A 24 -9.62 -11.13 5.95
N ARG A 25 -9.25 -11.56 7.16
CA ARG A 25 -10.09 -12.44 8.00
C ARG A 25 -11.44 -11.83 8.37
N GLN A 26 -11.48 -10.51 8.50
CA GLN A 26 -12.69 -9.78 8.90
C GLN A 26 -13.57 -9.38 7.71
N THR A 27 -13.17 -9.74 6.48
CA THR A 27 -13.88 -9.37 5.26
C THR A 27 -14.33 -10.63 4.53
N ASP A 28 -15.64 -10.74 4.29
CA ASP A 28 -16.20 -11.86 3.53
C ASP A 28 -15.58 -11.98 2.13
N GLY A 29 -15.46 -13.21 1.65
CA GLY A 29 -14.89 -13.51 0.33
C GLY A 29 -13.37 -13.58 0.28
N TRP A 30 -12.68 -13.44 1.42
CA TRP A 30 -11.23 -13.59 1.53
C TRP A 30 -10.84 -14.82 2.35
N LEU A 31 -9.72 -15.43 1.99
CA LEU A 31 -9.07 -16.51 2.74
C LEU A 31 -7.57 -16.26 2.77
N VAL A 32 -7.00 -16.11 3.96
CA VAL A 32 -5.54 -16.02 4.13
C VAL A 32 -4.96 -17.42 3.98
N ALA A 33 -4.17 -17.63 2.93
CA ALA A 33 -3.54 -18.92 2.65
C ALA A 33 -2.35 -19.22 3.57
N GLY A 34 -1.67 -18.18 4.01
CA GLY A 34 -0.43 -18.22 4.78
C GLY A 34 0.50 -17.08 4.40
N PHE A 35 1.68 -17.09 4.99
CA PHE A 35 2.71 -16.08 4.81
C PHE A 35 3.93 -16.63 4.09
N PHE A 36 4.67 -15.78 3.39
CA PHE A 36 6.05 -16.03 3.02
C PHE A 36 6.94 -15.06 3.77
N ASP A 37 8.01 -15.52 4.40
CA ASP A 37 8.93 -14.64 5.15
C ASP A 37 10.29 -15.33 5.34
N ASP A 38 11.37 -14.63 4.99
CA ASP A 38 12.73 -15.18 5.05
C ASP A 38 13.31 -15.21 6.48
N TRP A 39 12.70 -14.48 7.42
CA TRP A 39 13.19 -14.30 8.79
C TRP A 39 12.20 -14.76 9.86
N ALA A 40 11.03 -15.27 9.49
CA ALA A 40 10.06 -15.76 10.45
C ALA A 40 10.58 -17.01 11.16
N THR A 41 10.83 -16.88 12.47
CA THR A 41 11.31 -17.97 13.33
C THR A 41 10.20 -18.61 14.18
N GLU A 42 9.00 -18.02 14.22
CA GLU A 42 7.89 -18.45 15.09
C GLU A 42 6.53 -18.32 14.38
N THR A 43 5.49 -18.89 15.00
CA THR A 43 4.09 -18.74 14.55
C THR A 43 3.57 -17.35 14.96
N ILE A 44 3.62 -16.39 14.03
CA ILE A 44 3.22 -14.99 14.26
C ILE A 44 1.68 -14.80 14.06
N SER A 45 1.02 -15.78 13.45
CA SER A 45 -0.37 -15.73 12.99
C SER A 45 -1.02 -17.12 13.11
N PRO A 46 -2.36 -17.25 13.16
CA PRO A 46 -3.00 -18.57 13.04
C PRO A 46 -2.69 -19.30 11.72
N GLU A 47 -2.36 -18.58 10.63
CA GLU A 47 -1.94 -19.20 9.37
C GLU A 47 -0.44 -19.51 9.35
N PRO A 48 -0.04 -20.57 8.63
CA PRO A 48 1.35 -20.97 8.56
C PRO A 48 2.20 -19.99 7.76
N VAL A 49 3.51 -20.03 8.01
CA VAL A 49 4.52 -19.59 7.06
C VAL A 49 4.67 -20.72 6.03
N LEU A 50 4.29 -20.46 4.78
CA LEU A 50 4.33 -21.39 3.64
C LEU A 50 5.75 -21.61 3.13
N GLY A 51 6.65 -20.66 3.39
CA GLY A 51 8.05 -20.71 3.01
C GLY A 51 8.70 -19.33 3.00
N THR A 52 9.82 -19.25 2.31
CA THR A 52 10.61 -18.06 2.01
C THR A 52 10.13 -17.37 0.73
N MET A 53 10.64 -16.17 0.45
CA MET A 53 10.38 -15.46 -0.82
C MET A 53 10.73 -16.32 -2.04
N ALA A 54 11.82 -17.10 -1.98
CA ALA A 54 12.27 -17.95 -3.08
C ALA A 54 11.28 -19.08 -3.43
N GLU A 55 10.37 -19.43 -2.51
CA GLU A 55 9.42 -20.53 -2.66
C GLU A 55 8.04 -20.08 -3.18
N VAL A 56 7.84 -18.77 -3.35
CA VAL A 56 6.56 -18.18 -3.79
C VAL A 56 6.09 -18.74 -5.13
N GLU A 57 6.95 -18.79 -6.14
CA GLU A 57 6.60 -19.29 -7.48
C GLU A 57 6.22 -20.78 -7.47
N ALA A 58 6.99 -21.59 -6.74
CA ALA A 58 6.73 -23.02 -6.60
C ALA A 58 5.40 -23.29 -5.87
N ALA A 59 5.12 -22.53 -4.81
CA ALA A 59 3.86 -22.60 -4.08
C ALA A 59 2.65 -22.15 -4.91
N TYR A 60 2.82 -21.12 -5.77
CA TYR A 60 1.80 -20.69 -6.71
C TYR A 60 1.50 -21.78 -7.75
N ALA A 61 2.55 -22.36 -8.36
CA ALA A 61 2.42 -23.44 -9.33
C ALA A 61 1.75 -24.69 -8.72
N ALA A 62 1.99 -24.97 -7.44
CA ALA A 62 1.33 -26.03 -6.68
C ALA A 62 -0.12 -25.68 -6.26
N GLY A 63 -0.62 -24.49 -6.56
CA GLY A 63 -1.98 -24.06 -6.25
C GLY A 63 -2.23 -23.77 -4.77
N GLN A 64 -1.18 -23.49 -3.98
CA GLN A 64 -1.31 -23.18 -2.55
C GLN A 64 -1.96 -21.82 -2.29
N PHE A 65 -1.94 -20.92 -3.26
CA PHE A 65 -2.67 -19.64 -3.24
C PHE A 65 -3.00 -19.22 -4.66
N LYS A 66 -3.79 -18.14 -4.83
CA LYS A 66 -4.21 -17.61 -6.14
C LYS A 66 -3.67 -16.21 -6.42
N GLU A 67 -3.31 -15.48 -5.37
CA GLU A 67 -2.80 -14.12 -5.47
C GLU A 67 -2.04 -13.72 -4.20
N LEU A 68 -1.26 -12.65 -4.30
CA LEU A 68 -0.44 -12.10 -3.23
C LEU A 68 -0.86 -10.70 -2.79
N LEU A 69 -0.53 -10.38 -1.54
CA LEU A 69 -0.35 -9.01 -1.06
C LEU A 69 1.03 -8.87 -0.42
N LEU A 70 1.62 -7.67 -0.47
CA LEU A 70 2.91 -7.38 0.16
C LEU A 70 2.74 -6.80 1.56
N GLY A 71 3.23 -7.53 2.56
CA GLY A 71 3.37 -7.13 3.97
C GLY A 71 4.72 -6.47 4.30
N ILE A 72 5.42 -5.92 3.31
CA ILE A 72 6.70 -5.20 3.49
C ILE A 72 6.42 -3.71 3.71
N GLY A 73 6.92 -3.16 4.82
CA GLY A 73 6.63 -1.80 5.27
C GLY A 73 7.43 -0.67 4.60
N TYR A 74 7.05 0.56 4.94
CA TYR A 74 7.61 1.80 4.38
C TYR A 74 9.10 2.06 4.69
N GLN A 75 9.70 1.29 5.60
CA GLN A 75 11.15 1.36 5.87
C GLN A 75 11.97 0.68 4.77
N HIS A 76 11.32 -0.15 3.94
CA HIS A 76 11.97 -0.96 2.91
C HIS A 76 11.34 -0.76 1.53
N MET A 77 10.96 0.48 1.16
CA MET A 77 10.21 0.76 -0.07
C MET A 77 10.92 0.30 -1.35
N ALA A 78 12.24 0.46 -1.44
CA ALA A 78 13.02 0.00 -2.60
C ALA A 78 12.94 -1.53 -2.75
N TYR A 79 13.16 -2.26 -1.66
CA TYR A 79 13.04 -3.73 -1.64
C TYR A 79 11.60 -4.18 -1.93
N ARG A 80 10.60 -3.51 -1.34
CA ARG A 80 9.17 -3.76 -1.63
C ARG A 80 8.85 -3.60 -3.12
N GLN A 81 9.39 -2.58 -3.79
CA GLN A 81 9.24 -2.38 -5.23
C GLN A 81 9.93 -3.49 -6.03
N GLN A 82 11.18 -3.81 -5.69
CA GLN A 82 11.95 -4.85 -6.37
C GLN A 82 11.18 -6.18 -6.35
N VAL A 83 10.80 -6.64 -5.16
CA VAL A 83 10.02 -7.86 -4.92
C VAL A 83 8.70 -7.88 -5.69
N PHE A 84 7.95 -6.76 -5.67
CA PHE A 84 6.69 -6.65 -6.42
C PHE A 84 6.92 -6.86 -7.92
N ASN A 85 7.94 -6.20 -8.47
CA ASN A 85 8.24 -6.23 -9.90
C ASN A 85 8.74 -7.60 -10.35
N GLU A 86 9.60 -8.24 -9.56
CA GLU A 86 10.10 -9.59 -9.80
C GLU A 86 8.95 -10.60 -9.87
N LEU A 87 8.03 -10.58 -8.88
CA LEU A 87 6.91 -11.51 -8.83
C LEU A 87 5.85 -11.24 -9.91
N MET A 88 5.59 -9.97 -10.23
CA MET A 88 4.74 -9.61 -11.36
C MET A 88 5.32 -10.11 -12.68
N ALA A 89 6.63 -9.98 -12.88
CA ALA A 89 7.32 -10.48 -14.07
C ALA A 89 7.31 -12.02 -14.15
N ALA A 90 7.31 -12.71 -13.00
CA ALA A 90 7.11 -14.15 -12.89
C ALA A 90 5.64 -14.58 -13.08
N GLY A 91 4.71 -13.65 -13.33
CA GLY A 91 3.30 -13.94 -13.59
C GLY A 91 2.49 -14.24 -12.33
N ILE A 92 2.99 -13.88 -11.14
CA ILE A 92 2.26 -14.05 -9.88
C ILE A 92 1.23 -12.91 -9.74
N PRO A 93 -0.08 -13.21 -9.62
CA PRO A 93 -1.10 -12.18 -9.48
C PRO A 93 -1.02 -11.49 -8.12
N PHE A 94 -1.23 -10.18 -8.10
CA PHE A 94 -1.41 -9.41 -6.87
C PHE A 94 -2.87 -9.02 -6.67
N ALA A 95 -3.38 -9.28 -5.47
CA ALA A 95 -4.73 -8.92 -5.10
C ALA A 95 -4.89 -7.41 -5.01
N GLN A 96 -6.14 -6.96 -5.13
CA GLN A 96 -6.58 -5.64 -4.72
C GLN A 96 -7.52 -5.80 -3.54
N PHE A 97 -7.22 -5.14 -2.44
CA PHE A 97 -8.05 -5.17 -1.24
C PHE A 97 -8.67 -3.80 -0.99
N VAL A 98 -9.99 -3.78 -0.86
CA VAL A 98 -10.76 -2.61 -0.44
C VAL A 98 -11.55 -3.01 0.79
N HIS A 99 -11.26 -2.39 1.93
CA HIS A 99 -12.01 -2.66 3.14
C HIS A 99 -13.48 -2.24 2.97
N PRO A 100 -14.48 -3.01 3.47
CA PRO A 100 -15.91 -2.67 3.32
C PRO A 100 -16.33 -1.31 3.88
N ALA A 101 -15.55 -0.79 4.84
CA ALA A 101 -15.77 0.53 5.44
C ALA A 101 -15.10 1.69 4.68
N ALA A 102 -14.51 1.44 3.51
CA ALA A 102 -13.99 2.49 2.64
C ALA A 102 -15.05 2.89 1.60
N TYR A 103 -15.09 4.17 1.25
CA TYR A 103 -15.82 4.65 0.09
C TYR A 103 -14.84 4.75 -1.09
N VAL A 104 -15.18 4.11 -2.21
CA VAL A 104 -14.43 4.20 -3.45
C VAL A 104 -15.42 4.52 -4.55
N ASP A 105 -15.29 5.69 -5.17
CA ASP A 105 -16.12 6.07 -6.31
C ASP A 105 -15.95 5.07 -7.47
N ALA A 106 -17.02 4.80 -8.21
CA ALA A 106 -17.02 3.82 -9.29
C ALA A 106 -16.09 4.17 -10.45
N SER A 107 -15.71 5.45 -10.59
CA SER A 107 -14.74 5.91 -11.58
C SER A 107 -13.28 5.74 -11.14
N ALA A 108 -13.02 5.41 -9.88
CA ALA A 108 -11.67 5.21 -9.38
C ALA A 108 -11.01 3.98 -10.03
N VAL A 109 -9.75 4.13 -10.42
CA VAL A 109 -8.96 3.06 -11.03
C VAL A 109 -7.92 2.58 -10.04
N LEU A 110 -8.01 1.31 -9.68
CA LEU A 110 -7.09 0.64 -8.76
C LEU A 110 -6.23 -0.35 -9.54
N GLN A 111 -4.92 -0.26 -9.39
CA GLN A 111 -3.97 -1.17 -10.02
C GLN A 111 -3.63 -2.37 -9.10
N PRO A 112 -3.02 -3.45 -9.62
CA PRO A 112 -2.66 -4.62 -8.82
C PRO A 112 -1.85 -4.30 -7.57
N GLY A 113 -2.10 -5.01 -6.47
CA GLY A 113 -1.40 -4.81 -5.19
C GLY A 113 -1.89 -3.61 -4.38
N VAL A 114 -2.89 -2.86 -4.86
CA VAL A 114 -3.49 -1.77 -4.09
C VAL A 114 -4.17 -2.32 -2.83
N PHE A 115 -3.90 -1.69 -1.69
CA PHE A 115 -4.54 -1.99 -0.43
C PHE A 115 -5.16 -0.74 0.18
N ILE A 116 -6.47 -0.78 0.44
CA ILE A 116 -7.24 0.32 1.00
C ILE A 116 -7.83 -0.09 2.34
N SER A 117 -7.30 0.51 3.41
CA SER A 117 -7.72 0.29 4.78
C SER A 117 -9.09 0.92 5.12
N PRO A 118 -9.69 0.58 6.29
CA PRO A 118 -10.97 1.13 6.72
C PRO A 118 -11.02 2.67 6.74
N GLY A 119 -12.20 3.22 6.44
CA GLY A 119 -12.47 4.66 6.54
C GLY A 119 -11.78 5.52 5.47
N CYS A 120 -11.09 4.91 4.51
CA CYS A 120 -10.58 5.65 3.36
C CYS A 120 -11.71 6.15 2.46
N VAL A 121 -11.51 7.31 1.83
CA VAL A 121 -12.43 7.90 0.85
C VAL A 121 -11.65 8.21 -0.41
N LEU A 122 -12.03 7.59 -1.52
CA LEU A 122 -11.51 7.90 -2.86
C LEU A 122 -12.64 8.49 -3.68
N ASP A 123 -12.46 9.73 -4.10
CA ASP A 123 -13.44 10.51 -4.86
C ASP A 123 -13.32 10.27 -6.38
N LEU A 124 -14.10 11.01 -7.16
CA LEU A 124 -14.19 10.93 -8.62
C LEU A 124 -12.82 10.90 -9.32
N ASN A 125 -12.63 9.96 -10.24
CA ASN A 125 -11.46 9.80 -11.11
C ASN A 125 -10.12 9.61 -10.38
N VAL A 126 -10.12 9.16 -9.13
CA VAL A 126 -8.87 8.83 -8.42
C VAL A 126 -8.16 7.66 -9.10
N GLN A 127 -6.84 7.78 -9.26
CA GLN A 127 -6.00 6.73 -9.83
C GLN A 127 -4.93 6.30 -8.83
N LEU A 128 -4.99 5.03 -8.41
CA LEU A 128 -3.95 4.42 -7.58
C LEU A 128 -3.12 3.46 -8.43
N GLU A 129 -1.85 3.80 -8.59
CA GLU A 129 -0.87 2.99 -9.32
C GLU A 129 -0.51 1.70 -8.57
N PRO A 130 0.22 0.75 -9.20
CA PRO A 130 0.47 -0.55 -8.61
C PRO A 130 1.08 -0.46 -7.22
N ASN A 131 0.69 -1.40 -6.36
CA ASN A 131 1.26 -1.58 -5.03
C ASN A 131 1.08 -0.37 -4.09
N VAL A 132 0.15 0.56 -4.35
CA VAL A 132 -0.14 1.66 -3.42
C VAL A 132 -0.83 1.14 -2.15
N PHE A 133 -0.40 1.63 -0.98
CA PHE A 133 -1.00 1.28 0.30
C PHE A 133 -1.59 2.52 0.97
N LEU A 134 -2.91 2.52 1.17
CA LEU A 134 -3.61 3.55 1.94
C LEU A 134 -3.91 3.01 3.33
N TYR A 135 -3.31 3.62 4.35
CA TYR A 135 -3.63 3.33 5.75
C TYR A 135 -4.99 3.92 6.16
N PRO A 136 -5.53 3.53 7.32
CA PRO A 136 -6.89 3.92 7.70
C PRO A 136 -7.16 5.42 7.63
N GLY A 137 -8.35 5.77 7.14
CA GLY A 137 -8.84 7.16 7.13
C GLY A 137 -8.18 8.10 6.11
N CYS A 138 -7.47 7.58 5.10
CA CYS A 138 -6.94 8.44 4.03
C CYS A 138 -8.07 9.03 3.18
N ILE A 139 -7.96 10.31 2.82
CA ILE A 139 -8.91 11.00 1.93
C ILE A 139 -8.18 11.42 0.67
N ILE A 140 -8.64 10.93 -0.47
CA ILE A 140 -8.07 11.19 -1.80
C ILE A 140 -9.15 11.86 -2.63
N ALA A 141 -9.08 13.18 -2.79
CA ALA A 141 -10.07 13.95 -3.53
C ALA A 141 -9.92 13.80 -5.05
N HIS A 142 -10.92 14.31 -5.77
CA HIS A 142 -11.12 14.05 -7.19
C HIS A 142 -9.89 14.33 -8.09
N ASP A 143 -9.78 13.59 -9.19
CA ASP A 143 -8.73 13.70 -10.22
C ASP A 143 -7.29 13.58 -9.67
N THR A 144 -7.11 12.96 -8.50
CA THR A 144 -5.81 12.75 -7.87
C THR A 144 -5.19 11.44 -8.34
N ARG A 145 -3.88 11.45 -8.58
CA ARG A 145 -3.08 10.27 -8.91
C ARG A 145 -2.02 10.00 -7.86
N VAL A 146 -1.94 8.76 -7.39
CA VAL A 146 -0.90 8.30 -6.45
C VAL A 146 0.02 7.32 -7.16
N GLY A 147 1.30 7.68 -7.30
CA GLY A 147 2.33 6.90 -7.99
C GLY A 147 2.68 5.58 -7.33
N ALA A 148 3.24 4.67 -8.12
CA ALA A 148 3.45 3.27 -7.76
C ALA A 148 4.29 3.09 -6.48
N HIS A 149 3.98 2.02 -5.74
CA HIS A 149 4.64 1.63 -4.48
C HIS A 149 4.57 2.66 -3.34
N SER A 150 3.82 3.76 -3.51
CA SER A 150 3.66 4.78 -2.47
C SER A 150 2.79 4.29 -1.31
N MET A 151 3.05 4.82 -0.12
CA MET A 151 2.34 4.48 1.10
C MET A 151 1.88 5.75 1.80
N LEU A 152 0.57 5.88 2.03
CA LEU A 152 -0.04 7.04 2.66
C LEU A 152 -0.48 6.62 4.06
N ALA A 153 0.23 7.10 5.08
CA ALA A 153 0.00 6.76 6.48
C ALA A 153 -1.39 7.21 6.98
N PRO A 154 -1.83 6.78 8.19
CA PRO A 154 -3.18 7.07 8.66
C PRO A 154 -3.57 8.54 8.56
N GLY A 155 -4.78 8.81 8.06
CA GLY A 155 -5.36 10.14 8.01
C GLY A 155 -4.70 11.14 7.05
N VAL A 156 -3.90 10.68 6.07
CA VAL A 156 -3.39 11.53 4.99
C VAL A 156 -4.55 12.09 4.16
N ARG A 157 -4.50 13.37 3.81
CA ARG A 157 -5.53 14.07 3.04
C ARG A 157 -4.90 14.73 1.81
N LEU A 158 -5.29 14.27 0.63
CA LEU A 158 -4.94 14.88 -0.64
C LEU A 158 -6.16 15.64 -1.17
N ALA A 159 -6.01 16.95 -1.39
CA ALA A 159 -7.00 17.74 -2.11
C ALA A 159 -7.04 17.34 -3.60
N GLY A 160 -7.93 17.97 -4.38
CA GLY A 160 -8.15 17.59 -5.77
C GLY A 160 -6.92 17.79 -6.64
N ARG A 161 -6.85 17.05 -7.75
CA ARG A 161 -5.82 17.19 -8.80
C ARG A 161 -4.37 17.03 -8.31
N VAL A 162 -4.16 16.37 -7.17
CA VAL A 162 -2.80 16.12 -6.65
C VAL A 162 -2.14 15.02 -7.46
N ARG A 163 -0.82 15.14 -7.69
CA ARG A 163 0.01 14.11 -8.33
C ARG A 163 1.12 13.71 -7.39
N VAL A 164 1.02 12.52 -6.79
CA VAL A 164 2.10 11.95 -5.97
C VAL A 164 2.99 11.09 -6.86
N GLY A 165 4.30 11.30 -6.82
CA GLY A 165 5.30 10.47 -7.49
C GLY A 165 5.36 9.05 -6.95
N GLU A 166 6.27 8.24 -7.51
CA GLU A 166 6.50 6.86 -7.08
C GLU A 166 7.29 6.79 -5.77
N ARG A 167 7.14 5.70 -5.02
CA ARG A 167 7.88 5.42 -3.77
C ARG A 167 7.77 6.55 -2.72
N CYS A 168 6.65 7.27 -2.69
CA CYS A 168 6.43 8.31 -1.69
C CYS A 168 5.90 7.72 -0.38
N PHE A 169 6.34 8.26 0.75
CA PHE A 169 5.75 7.97 2.06
C PHE A 169 5.21 9.25 2.68
N LEU A 170 3.88 9.38 2.74
CA LEU A 170 3.25 10.52 3.40
C LEU A 170 2.92 10.13 4.84
N GLY A 171 3.57 10.78 5.79
CA GLY A 171 3.41 10.56 7.24
C GLY A 171 1.99 10.84 7.75
N ILE A 172 1.71 10.36 8.98
CA ILE A 172 0.38 10.41 9.59
C ILE A 172 -0.18 11.83 9.55
N GLY A 173 -1.41 12.00 9.05
CA GLY A 173 -2.09 13.29 9.05
C GLY A 173 -1.53 14.33 8.06
N THR A 174 -0.63 13.96 7.15
CA THR A 174 -0.15 14.87 6.12
C THR A 174 -1.30 15.40 5.27
N THR A 175 -1.31 16.70 5.02
CA THR A 175 -2.32 17.39 4.20
C THR A 175 -1.66 18.04 3.00
N VAL A 176 -2.18 17.82 1.81
CA VAL A 176 -1.66 18.37 0.55
C VAL A 176 -2.73 19.24 -0.11
N MET A 177 -2.39 20.50 -0.39
CA MET A 177 -3.27 21.43 -1.09
C MET A 177 -3.56 21.00 -2.54
N ASP A 178 -4.61 21.60 -3.10
CA ASP A 178 -5.12 21.29 -4.43
C ASP A 178 -4.09 21.54 -5.54
N GLY A 179 -4.07 20.66 -6.55
CA GLY A 179 -3.27 20.83 -7.76
C GLY A 179 -1.77 20.66 -7.60
N LEU A 180 -1.29 20.21 -6.43
CA LEU A 180 0.15 20.07 -6.18
C LEU A 180 0.72 18.79 -6.78
N THR A 181 1.97 18.89 -7.21
CA THR A 181 2.77 17.73 -7.66
C THR A 181 3.89 17.47 -6.65
N LEU A 182 4.09 16.19 -6.32
CA LEU A 182 5.20 15.71 -5.50
C LEU A 182 6.07 14.82 -6.37
N ALA A 183 7.37 15.05 -6.39
CA ALA A 183 8.35 14.20 -7.02
C ALA A 183 8.32 12.77 -6.44
N ALA A 184 8.99 11.85 -7.12
CA ALA A 184 9.22 10.52 -6.57
C ALA A 184 10.05 10.60 -5.28
N GLU A 185 9.91 9.60 -4.42
CA GLU A 185 10.73 9.45 -3.20
C GLU A 185 10.61 10.62 -2.21
N VAL A 186 9.47 11.33 -2.26
CA VAL A 186 9.09 12.30 -1.25
C VAL A 186 8.61 11.57 0.00
N ARG A 187 9.17 11.99 1.13
CA ARG A 187 8.77 11.55 2.47
C ARG A 187 8.26 12.75 3.24
N THR A 188 7.20 12.59 4.03
CA THR A 188 6.77 13.64 4.94
C THR A 188 6.79 13.17 6.38
N GLY A 189 7.12 14.08 7.29
CA GLY A 189 6.86 13.88 8.72
C GLY A 189 5.36 13.84 9.02
N ALA A 190 5.01 13.41 10.23
CA ALA A 190 3.64 13.47 10.69
C ALA A 190 3.13 14.93 10.76
N GLY A 191 1.88 15.14 10.35
CA GLY A 191 1.20 16.44 10.39
C GLY A 191 1.75 17.48 9.40
N ALA A 192 2.57 17.09 8.42
CA ALA A 192 3.11 18.02 7.44
C ALA A 192 1.98 18.63 6.56
N VAL A 193 2.06 19.93 6.28
CA VAL A 193 1.10 20.62 5.40
C VAL A 193 1.81 21.15 4.17
N LEU A 194 1.54 20.54 3.01
CA LEU A 194 2.14 20.90 1.74
C LEU A 194 1.27 21.95 1.05
N VAL A 195 1.84 23.15 0.90
CA VAL A 195 1.20 24.32 0.29
C VAL A 195 1.83 24.71 -1.06
N ARG A 196 2.79 23.90 -1.54
CA ARG A 196 3.49 24.07 -2.82
C ARG A 196 3.96 22.71 -3.32
N SER A 197 4.14 22.58 -4.63
CA SER A 197 4.73 21.41 -5.25
C SER A 197 6.14 21.15 -4.72
N LEU A 198 6.55 19.89 -4.73
CA LEU A 198 7.86 19.42 -4.29
C LEU A 198 8.53 18.76 -5.48
N ASP A 199 9.50 19.44 -6.08
CA ASP A 199 10.13 18.98 -7.32
C ASP A 199 11.32 18.03 -7.08
N GLU A 200 11.75 17.91 -5.82
CA GLU A 200 12.92 17.11 -5.43
C GLU A 200 12.54 16.01 -4.42
N PRO A 201 13.17 14.82 -4.52
CA PRO A 201 13.04 13.79 -3.50
C PRO A 201 13.57 14.29 -2.15
N GLY A 202 13.14 13.68 -1.05
CA GLY A 202 13.63 14.01 0.28
C GLY A 202 12.56 14.02 1.34
N THR A 203 12.96 14.39 2.57
CA THR A 203 12.04 14.45 3.71
C THR A 203 11.58 15.88 3.95
N TYR A 204 10.27 16.07 4.12
CA TYR A 204 9.64 17.37 4.34
C TYR A 204 8.78 17.37 5.61
N VAL A 205 8.91 18.39 6.46
CA VAL A 205 8.23 18.46 7.77
C VAL A 205 7.68 19.85 8.05
N GLY A 206 6.67 19.93 8.94
CA GLY A 206 6.15 21.19 9.48
C GLY A 206 4.94 21.77 8.75
N VAL A 207 4.52 22.96 9.21
CA VAL A 207 3.38 23.73 8.70
C VAL A 207 3.80 25.18 8.44
N PRO A 208 4.01 25.61 7.19
CA PRO A 208 4.03 24.77 5.98
C PRO A 208 5.24 23.84 5.94
N ALA A 209 5.14 22.75 5.19
CA ALA A 209 6.20 21.77 5.04
C ALA A 209 7.45 22.40 4.38
N ARG A 210 8.63 22.05 4.92
CA ARG A 210 9.95 22.46 4.44
C ARG A 210 10.90 21.26 4.43
N PRO A 211 11.94 21.25 3.56
CA PRO A 211 12.96 20.21 3.58
C PRO A 211 13.56 20.04 4.98
N LEU A 212 13.65 18.81 5.46
CA LEU A 212 14.38 18.43 6.65
C LEU A 212 15.80 18.06 6.21
N PRO A 213 16.82 18.87 6.52
CA PRO A 213 18.20 18.50 6.25
C PRO A 213 18.56 17.20 6.98
N PRO A 214 19.49 16.39 6.43
CA PRO A 214 20.00 15.24 7.16
C PRO A 214 20.58 15.69 8.51
N PRO A 215 20.50 14.85 9.56
CA PRO A 215 21.21 15.12 10.80
C PRO A 215 22.69 15.35 10.50
N LEU A 216 23.27 16.39 11.12
CA LEU A 216 24.71 16.69 11.08
C LEU A 216 25.53 15.55 11.68
#